data_AF-A0A1H4V4T9-F1
#
_entry.id   AF-A0A1H4V4T9-F1
#
_cell.length_a   1.000
_cell.length_b   1.000
_cell.length_c   1.000
_cell.angle_alpha   90.00
_cell.angle_beta   90.00
_cell.angle_gamma   90.00
#
_symmetry.space_group_name_H-M   'P 1'
#
loop_
_entity.id
_entity.type
_entity.pdbx_description
1 polymer ?
#
loop_
_entity_poly.entity_id
_entity_poly.type
_entity_poly.pdbx_seq_one_letter_code
_entity_poly.pdbx_strand_id
1 'polypeptide(L)'
;MPFVFDQTQIEWPDDDSDLPPPRADQFVYLPAPEYGGQHDPVHFSLDVPPEPPPDKVPVSRPSLWDRLRGRRTPAAPSPQATAAWHAARAKQAAFVRQRLLAAVVPVLTDLGARQLYCRYDGGNDEGFTWLESATLHDGTRIDTAALVDQLVARKLLDRLVARGVTRRYDERSEHNQIDSFVHDWLCTEFATMLLGSGYGTGEHVLYGAFTVDLDAGTVTDDPAADPVTRNAEITR
;
A
#
# COMPACT_ATOMS: atom_id res chain seq x y z
N MET A 1 -0.85 -6.68 11.02
CA MET A 1 -0.15 -6.53 12.27
C MET A 1 1.19 -7.18 12.12
N PRO A 2 2.20 -6.31 11.96
CA PRO A 2 3.49 -6.78 11.56
C PRO A 2 4.15 -7.54 12.70
N PHE A 3 4.97 -8.49 12.30
CA PHE A 3 6.17 -8.81 13.05
C PHE A 3 7.14 -7.64 12.89
N VAL A 4 7.59 -7.06 14.00
CA VAL A 4 8.43 -5.86 14.04
C VAL A 4 9.74 -6.13 14.74
N PHE A 5 10.82 -5.62 14.16
CA PHE A 5 12.14 -5.55 14.76
C PHE A 5 12.54 -4.08 14.93
N ASP A 6 12.77 -3.68 16.18
CA ASP A 6 13.17 -2.33 16.57
C ASP A 6 14.67 -2.13 16.32
N GLN A 7 15.02 -1.23 15.39
CA GLN A 7 16.41 -0.94 15.05
C GLN A 7 17.04 0.14 15.93
N THR A 8 16.27 0.82 16.78
CA THR A 8 16.77 1.91 17.64
C THR A 8 17.77 1.41 18.70
N GLN A 9 17.74 0.12 18.99
CA GLN A 9 18.58 -0.52 20.00
C GLN A 9 19.87 -1.10 19.41
N ILE A 10 20.08 -0.99 18.10
CA ILE A 10 21.26 -1.54 17.44
C ILE A 10 22.38 -0.50 17.45
N GLU A 11 23.50 -0.89 18.04
CA GLU A 11 24.73 -0.11 17.98
C GLU A 11 25.39 -0.33 16.60
N TRP A 12 25.56 0.75 15.85
CA TRP A 12 26.22 0.69 14.55
C TRP A 12 27.71 0.39 14.72
N PRO A 13 28.30 -0.51 13.92
CA PRO A 13 29.72 -0.80 14.00
C PRO A 13 30.56 0.46 13.72
N ASP A 14 31.60 0.69 14.52
CA ASP A 14 32.55 1.81 14.32
C ASP A 14 33.37 1.69 13.01
N ASP A 15 33.32 0.52 12.35
CA ASP A 15 34.10 0.18 11.17
C ASP A 15 33.36 0.34 9.84
N ASP A 16 32.22 1.06 9.84
CA ASP A 16 31.33 1.28 8.70
C ASP A 16 30.80 -0.02 8.05
N SER A 17 30.88 -1.16 8.76
CA SER A 17 30.30 -2.41 8.27
C SER A 17 28.77 -2.40 8.37
N ASP A 18 28.12 -3.07 7.40
CA ASP A 18 26.68 -3.26 7.44
C ASP A 18 26.28 -4.14 8.63
N LEU A 19 25.22 -3.75 9.33
CA LEU A 19 24.64 -4.57 10.38
C LEU A 19 24.14 -5.90 9.81
N PRO A 20 24.35 -7.02 10.52
CA PRO A 20 23.80 -8.29 10.08
C PRO A 20 22.26 -8.20 10.03
N PRO A 21 21.61 -8.85 9.04
CA PRO A 21 20.17 -8.85 8.94
C PRO A 21 19.53 -9.48 10.19
N PRO A 22 18.39 -8.94 10.67
CA PRO A 22 17.72 -9.49 11.83
C PRO A 22 17.29 -10.94 11.61
N ARG A 23 17.26 -11.72 12.69
CA ARG A 23 16.77 -13.10 12.69
C ARG A 23 15.28 -13.14 12.97
N ALA A 24 14.56 -14.09 12.40
CA ALA A 24 13.11 -14.22 12.59
C ALA A 24 12.69 -14.34 14.06
N ASP A 25 13.52 -14.95 14.92
CA ASP A 25 13.28 -15.07 16.36
C ASP A 25 13.40 -13.76 17.16
N GLN A 26 13.88 -12.68 16.52
CA GLN A 26 14.01 -11.34 17.13
C GLN A 26 12.79 -10.45 16.87
N PHE A 27 11.88 -10.85 15.99
CA PHE A 27 10.70 -10.06 15.69
C PHE A 27 9.58 -10.32 16.70
N VAL A 28 8.87 -9.25 17.07
CA VAL A 28 7.71 -9.30 17.95
C VAL A 28 6.47 -8.93 17.17
N TYR A 29 5.40 -9.73 17.31
CA TYR A 29 4.11 -9.40 16.72
C TYR A 29 3.46 -8.25 17.52
N LEU A 30 3.19 -7.13 16.84
CA LEU A 30 2.55 -5.95 17.44
C LEU A 30 1.14 -5.76 16.88
N PRO A 31 0.07 -5.83 17.68
CA PRO A 31 -1.31 -5.70 17.21
C PRO A 31 -1.68 -4.25 16.79
N ALA A 32 -2.77 -4.09 16.02
CA ALA A 32 -3.24 -2.84 15.38
C ALA A 32 -3.17 -1.58 16.24
N PRO A 33 -3.70 -1.60 17.48
CA PRO A 33 -3.76 -0.40 18.29
C PRO A 33 -2.36 0.09 18.71
N GLU A 34 -1.38 -0.81 18.73
CA GLU A 34 -0.03 -0.54 19.24
C GLU A 34 0.91 -0.05 18.14
N TYR A 35 0.67 -0.41 16.87
CA TYR A 35 1.49 0.00 15.72
C TYR A 35 0.85 1.10 14.85
N GLY A 36 -0.25 1.73 15.31
CA GLY A 36 -0.91 2.84 14.62
C GLY A 36 -1.86 2.45 13.47
N GLY A 37 -2.17 1.15 13.34
CA GLY A 37 -3.11 0.61 12.36
C GLY A 37 -4.58 0.71 12.80
N GLN A 38 -5.51 0.42 11.90
CA GLN A 38 -6.94 0.29 12.25
C GLN A 38 -7.21 -1.06 12.90
N HIS A 39 -8.23 -1.12 13.78
CA HIS A 39 -8.67 -2.39 14.37
C HIS A 39 -9.12 -3.37 13.26
N ASP A 40 -8.60 -4.59 13.32
CA ASP A 40 -8.99 -5.72 12.45
C ASP A 40 -10.37 -6.27 12.88
N PRO A 41 -11.30 -6.56 11.95
CA PRO A 41 -11.19 -6.39 10.49
C PRO A 41 -11.36 -4.96 10.00
N VAL A 42 -10.53 -4.59 9.02
CA VAL A 42 -10.66 -3.32 8.31
C VAL A 42 -11.63 -3.50 7.16
N HIS A 43 -12.73 -2.75 7.16
CA HIS A 43 -13.73 -2.82 6.11
C HIS A 43 -13.40 -1.89 4.94
N PHE A 44 -13.62 -2.38 3.72
CA PHE A 44 -13.64 -1.56 2.50
C PHE A 44 -15.04 -1.52 1.89
N SER A 45 -15.33 -0.42 1.20
CA SER A 45 -16.56 -0.26 0.42
C SER A 45 -16.23 -0.06 -1.06
N LEU A 46 -17.14 -0.53 -1.91
CA LEU A 46 -17.13 -0.30 -3.36
C LEU A 46 -17.91 0.96 -3.76
N ASP A 47 -18.55 1.63 -2.80
CA ASP A 47 -19.24 2.90 -3.02
C ASP A 47 -18.22 4.00 -3.28
N VAL A 48 -18.18 4.50 -4.51
CA VAL A 48 -17.26 5.56 -4.89
C VAL A 48 -17.85 6.91 -4.45
N PRO A 49 -17.20 7.64 -3.52
CA PRO A 49 -17.67 8.96 -3.14
C PRO A 49 -17.54 9.95 -4.31
N PRO A 50 -18.24 11.09 -4.28
CA PRO A 50 -18.06 12.12 -5.28
C PRO A 50 -16.59 12.60 -5.30
N GLU A 51 -16.08 12.89 -6.49
CA GLU A 51 -14.72 13.37 -6.66
C GLU A 51 -14.51 14.66 -5.84
N PRO A 52 -13.50 14.69 -4.95
CA PRO A 52 -13.21 15.91 -4.20
C PRO A 52 -12.74 17.01 -5.16
N PRO A 53 -13.01 18.28 -4.85
CA PRO A 53 -12.56 19.39 -5.70
C PRO A 53 -11.03 19.38 -5.83
N PRO A 54 -10.49 19.74 -6.99
CA PRO A 54 -9.04 19.77 -7.19
C PRO A 54 -8.39 20.68 -6.15
N ASP A 55 -7.28 20.20 -5.59
CA ASP A 55 -6.47 20.89 -4.60
C ASP A 55 -6.05 22.27 -5.13
N LYS A 56 -6.78 23.31 -4.73
CA LYS A 56 -6.36 24.71 -4.92
C LYS A 56 -5.35 25.08 -3.84
N VAL A 57 -4.27 24.31 -3.70
CA VAL A 57 -3.21 24.69 -2.77
C VAL A 57 -2.46 25.85 -3.42
N PRO A 58 -2.45 27.05 -2.82
CA PRO A 58 -1.65 28.15 -3.34
C PRO A 58 -0.21 27.86 -2.96
N VAL A 59 0.47 26.99 -3.71
CA VAL A 59 1.93 26.93 -3.65
C VAL A 59 2.43 28.13 -4.44
N SER A 60 2.34 29.31 -3.82
CA SER A 60 3.05 30.49 -4.31
C SER A 60 4.54 30.21 -4.13
N ARG A 61 5.15 29.56 -5.13
CA ARG A 61 6.60 29.48 -5.20
C ARG A 61 7.07 30.92 -5.41
N PRO A 62 7.87 31.50 -4.50
CA PRO A 62 8.37 32.85 -4.68
C PRO A 62 9.13 32.91 -6.01
N SER A 63 8.73 33.85 -6.88
CA SER A 63 9.38 33.99 -8.17
C SER A 63 10.84 34.43 -7.98
N LEU A 64 11.71 34.19 -8.96
CA LEU A 64 13.08 34.71 -8.94
C LEU A 64 13.10 36.24 -8.73
N TRP A 65 12.07 36.94 -9.21
CA TRP A 65 11.87 38.37 -9.00
C TRP A 65 11.54 38.75 -7.55
N ASP A 66 10.81 37.92 -6.81
CA ASP A 66 10.53 38.16 -5.38
C ASP A 66 11.81 38.02 -4.53
N ARG A 67 12.70 37.08 -4.89
CA ARG A 67 14.03 36.95 -4.25
C ARG A 67 14.92 38.15 -4.56
N LEU A 68 14.95 38.61 -5.82
CA LEU A 68 15.74 39.78 -6.26
C LEU A 68 15.26 41.10 -5.63
N ARG A 69 13.98 41.22 -5.25
CA ARG A 69 13.42 42.42 -4.61
C ARG A 69 13.47 42.41 -3.08
N GLY A 70 14.16 41.44 -2.46
CA GLY A 70 14.26 41.34 -1.00
C GLY A 70 12.91 41.09 -0.30
N ARG A 71 11.90 40.55 -1.03
CA ARG A 71 10.64 40.18 -0.40
C ARG A 71 10.87 38.98 0.51
N ARG A 72 10.47 39.12 1.77
CA ARG A 72 10.50 38.05 2.78
C ARG A 72 9.92 36.76 2.22
N THR A 73 10.61 35.66 2.46
CA THR A 73 10.12 34.29 2.25
C THR A 73 8.70 34.18 2.80
N PRO A 74 7.77 33.51 2.10
CA PRO A 74 6.43 33.28 2.64
C PRO A 74 6.57 32.60 4.01
N ALA A 75 5.80 33.10 4.99
CA ALA A 75 5.76 32.53 6.34
C ALA A 75 5.41 31.04 6.25
N ALA A 76 5.94 30.25 7.19
CA ALA A 76 5.55 28.85 7.33
C ALA A 76 4.01 28.75 7.35
N PRO A 77 3.41 27.78 6.64
CA PRO A 77 1.97 27.61 6.63
C PRO A 77 1.46 27.46 8.06
N SER A 78 0.31 28.05 8.36
CA SER A 78 -0.29 27.92 9.68
C SER A 78 -0.59 26.45 9.99
N PRO A 79 -0.62 26.03 11.27
CA PRO A 79 -1.03 24.68 11.64
C PRO A 79 -2.40 24.30 11.06
N GLN A 80 -3.33 25.26 10.98
CA GLN A 80 -4.64 25.07 10.37
C GLN A 80 -4.57 24.82 8.86
N ALA A 81 -3.72 25.55 8.14
CA ALA A 81 -3.50 25.32 6.71
C ALA A 81 -2.86 23.95 6.44
N THR A 82 -1.92 23.55 7.30
CA THR A 82 -1.27 22.22 7.25
C THR A 82 -2.28 21.10 7.50
N ALA A 83 -3.11 21.22 8.54
CA ALA A 83 -4.17 20.26 8.83
C ALA A 83 -5.21 20.16 7.69
N ALA A 84 -5.61 21.29 7.11
CA ALA A 84 -6.53 21.32 5.97
C ALA A 84 -5.93 20.62 4.74
N TRP A 85 -4.63 20.81 4.49
CA TRP A 85 -3.91 20.14 3.42
C TRP A 85 -3.83 18.62 3.62
N HIS A 86 -3.50 18.16 4.84
CA HIS A 86 -3.51 16.73 5.16
C HIS A 86 -4.91 16.13 4.99
N ALA A 87 -5.96 16.82 5.44
CA ALA A 87 -7.34 16.37 5.28
C ALA A 87 -7.77 16.29 3.81
N ALA A 88 -7.34 17.24 2.97
CA ALA A 88 -7.61 17.21 1.53
C ALA A 88 -6.90 16.04 0.84
N ARG A 89 -5.62 15.80 1.14
CA ARG A 89 -4.88 14.64 0.64
C ARG A 89 -5.49 13.31 1.09
N ALA A 90 -5.93 13.21 2.35
CA ALA A 90 -6.59 12.01 2.86
C ALA A 90 -7.90 11.72 2.10
N LYS A 91 -8.71 12.76 1.82
CA LYS A 91 -9.92 12.64 1.00
C LYS A 91 -9.63 12.22 -0.44
N GLN A 92 -8.61 12.80 -1.06
CA GLN A 92 -8.17 12.42 -2.40
C GLN A 92 -7.69 10.97 -2.43
N ALA A 93 -6.87 10.55 -1.47
CA ALA A 93 -6.37 9.19 -1.36
C ALA A 93 -7.52 8.17 -1.18
N ALA A 94 -8.49 8.48 -0.30
CA ALA A 94 -9.69 7.66 -0.15
C ALA A 94 -10.47 7.56 -1.48
N PHE A 95 -10.77 8.68 -2.14
CA PHE A 95 -11.46 8.68 -3.44
C PHE A 95 -10.75 7.81 -4.49
N VAL A 96 -9.42 7.96 -4.64
CA VAL A 96 -8.61 7.16 -5.57
C VAL A 96 -8.70 5.67 -5.22
N ARG A 97 -8.55 5.32 -3.94
CA ARG A 97 -8.66 3.95 -3.45
C ARG A 97 -10.04 3.34 -3.74
N GLN A 98 -11.12 4.02 -3.35
CA GLN A 98 -12.47 3.53 -3.62
C GLN A 98 -12.72 3.32 -5.11
N ARG A 99 -12.24 4.24 -5.96
CA ARG A 99 -12.37 4.09 -7.42
C ARG A 99 -11.58 2.88 -7.96
N LEU A 100 -10.40 2.63 -7.41
CA LEU A 100 -9.59 1.45 -7.71
C LEU A 100 -10.31 0.17 -7.30
N LEU A 101 -10.75 0.08 -6.04
CA LEU A 101 -11.44 -1.11 -5.52
C LEU A 101 -12.72 -1.41 -6.29
N ALA A 102 -13.54 -0.38 -6.57
CA ALA A 102 -14.75 -0.51 -7.35
C ALA A 102 -14.50 -0.99 -8.80
N ALA A 103 -13.30 -0.77 -9.35
CA ALA A 103 -12.92 -1.24 -10.68
C ALA A 103 -12.44 -2.69 -10.69
N VAL A 104 -11.73 -3.11 -9.64
CA VAL A 104 -11.02 -4.40 -9.59
C VAL A 104 -11.85 -5.48 -8.91
N VAL A 105 -12.44 -5.18 -7.74
CA VAL A 105 -13.12 -6.18 -6.91
C VAL A 105 -14.22 -6.91 -7.69
N PRO A 106 -15.11 -6.24 -8.46
CA PRO A 106 -16.10 -6.96 -9.25
C PRO A 106 -15.49 -7.93 -10.28
N VAL A 107 -14.33 -7.60 -10.86
CA VAL A 107 -13.64 -8.49 -11.81
C VAL A 107 -13.12 -9.73 -11.09
N LEU A 108 -12.58 -9.57 -9.88
CA LEU A 108 -12.13 -10.67 -9.02
C LEU A 108 -13.29 -11.54 -8.54
N THR A 109 -14.42 -10.95 -8.17
CA THR A 109 -15.62 -11.71 -7.80
C THR A 109 -16.20 -12.46 -9.01
N ASP A 110 -16.24 -11.83 -10.21
CA ASP A 110 -16.63 -12.48 -11.47
C ASP A 110 -15.67 -13.61 -11.91
N LEU A 111 -14.41 -13.58 -11.42
CA LEU A 111 -13.45 -14.68 -11.55
C LEU A 111 -13.78 -15.86 -10.63
N GLY A 112 -14.66 -15.65 -9.66
CA GLY A 112 -14.90 -16.55 -8.56
C GLY A 112 -13.82 -16.48 -7.48
N ALA A 113 -12.98 -15.43 -7.46
CA ALA A 113 -12.05 -15.21 -6.37
C ALA A 113 -12.83 -14.79 -5.12
N ARG A 114 -12.61 -15.53 -4.03
CA ARG A 114 -13.20 -15.28 -2.73
C ARG A 114 -12.23 -14.51 -1.83
N GLN A 115 -10.96 -14.89 -1.86
CA GLN A 115 -9.96 -14.38 -0.94
C GLN A 115 -8.63 -14.14 -1.63
N LEU A 116 -7.98 -13.02 -1.33
CA LEU A 116 -6.58 -12.78 -1.68
C LEU A 116 -5.71 -13.02 -0.45
N TYR A 117 -4.54 -13.62 -0.63
CA TYR A 117 -3.50 -13.69 0.39
C TYR A 117 -2.32 -12.84 -0.07
N CYS A 118 -2.04 -11.80 0.70
CA CYS A 118 -1.00 -10.83 0.41
C CYS A 118 0.06 -10.88 1.50
N ARG A 119 1.30 -10.58 1.13
CA ARG A 119 2.41 -10.40 2.05
C ARG A 119 2.90 -8.98 2.02
N TYR A 120 3.63 -8.61 3.05
CA TYR A 120 4.29 -7.33 3.14
C TYR A 120 5.61 -7.44 3.88
N ASP A 121 6.53 -6.57 3.50
CA ASP A 121 7.74 -6.27 4.25
C ASP A 121 8.07 -4.79 4.12
N GLY A 122 9.06 -4.34 4.88
CA GLY A 122 9.51 -2.96 4.79
C GLY A 122 10.38 -2.55 5.96
N GLY A 123 10.84 -1.32 5.90
CA GLY A 123 11.61 -0.67 6.94
C GLY A 123 12.39 0.51 6.39
N ASN A 124 12.85 1.36 7.30
CA ASN A 124 13.52 2.63 6.99
C ASN A 124 12.62 3.62 6.25
N ASP A 125 12.60 3.60 4.92
CA ASP A 125 11.95 4.60 4.08
C ASP A 125 10.81 4.07 3.22
N GLU A 126 10.61 2.74 3.15
CA GLU A 126 9.61 2.15 2.26
C GLU A 126 8.99 0.84 2.79
N GLY A 127 7.71 0.67 2.49
CA GLY A 127 6.97 -0.58 2.68
C GLY A 127 6.57 -1.15 1.33
N PHE A 128 6.70 -2.48 1.21
CA PHE A 128 6.37 -3.21 0.00
C PHE A 128 5.33 -4.27 0.32
N THR A 129 4.41 -4.49 -0.61
CA THR A 129 3.42 -5.54 -0.49
C THR A 129 3.30 -6.30 -1.79
N TRP A 130 2.84 -7.54 -1.70
CA TRP A 130 2.60 -8.35 -2.87
C TRP A 130 1.53 -9.39 -2.71
N LEU A 131 0.91 -9.74 -3.84
CA LEU A 131 0.02 -10.88 -3.92
C LEU A 131 0.83 -12.18 -3.92
N GLU A 132 0.49 -13.10 -3.03
CA GLU A 132 1.00 -14.46 -3.03
C GLU A 132 0.07 -15.41 -3.80
N SER A 133 -1.24 -15.30 -3.56
CA SER A 133 -2.22 -16.20 -4.16
C SER A 133 -3.65 -15.68 -4.02
N ALA A 134 -4.55 -16.22 -4.85
CA ALA A 134 -5.99 -16.08 -4.67
C ALA A 134 -6.62 -17.46 -4.38
N THR A 135 -7.62 -17.47 -3.50
CA THR A 135 -8.48 -18.64 -3.26
C THR A 135 -9.83 -18.39 -3.91
N LEU A 136 -10.26 -19.31 -4.76
CA LEU A 136 -11.54 -19.26 -5.44
C LEU A 136 -12.67 -19.83 -4.57
N HIS A 137 -13.93 -19.58 -4.91
CA HIS A 137 -15.09 -20.08 -4.16
C HIS A 137 -15.19 -21.61 -4.09
N ASP A 138 -14.64 -22.31 -5.08
CA ASP A 138 -14.57 -23.78 -5.09
C ASP A 138 -13.44 -24.32 -4.19
N GLY A 139 -12.68 -23.44 -3.53
CA GLY A 139 -11.54 -23.77 -2.69
C GLY A 139 -10.21 -23.90 -3.44
N THR A 140 -10.22 -23.78 -4.77
CA THR A 140 -9.00 -23.82 -5.58
C THR A 140 -8.11 -22.61 -5.25
N ARG A 141 -6.84 -22.88 -4.92
CA ARG A 141 -5.82 -21.84 -4.75
C ARG A 141 -5.05 -21.68 -6.06
N ILE A 142 -4.99 -20.47 -6.58
CA ILE A 142 -4.22 -20.09 -7.77
C ILE A 142 -3.10 -19.13 -7.38
N ASP A 143 -1.96 -19.25 -8.05
CA ASP A 143 -0.85 -18.31 -7.90
C ASP A 143 -1.10 -17.01 -8.68
N THR A 144 -0.19 -16.06 -8.49
CA THR A 144 -0.27 -14.73 -9.13
C THR A 144 -0.24 -14.81 -10.66
N ALA A 145 0.58 -15.70 -11.25
CA ALA A 145 0.67 -15.82 -12.70
C ALA A 145 -0.66 -16.29 -13.31
N ALA A 146 -1.25 -17.34 -12.73
CA ALA A 146 -2.56 -17.85 -13.14
C ALA A 146 -3.68 -16.82 -12.94
N LEU A 147 -3.61 -15.99 -11.88
CA LEU A 147 -4.58 -14.91 -11.69
C LEU A 147 -4.41 -13.81 -12.76
N VAL A 148 -3.17 -13.40 -13.06
CA VAL A 148 -2.86 -12.38 -14.08
C VAL A 148 -3.38 -12.79 -15.44
N ASP A 149 -3.15 -14.03 -15.88
CA ASP A 149 -3.65 -14.56 -17.16
C ASP A 149 -5.18 -14.41 -17.25
N GLN A 150 -5.89 -14.74 -16.17
CA GLN A 150 -7.35 -14.65 -16.14
C GLN A 150 -7.87 -13.21 -16.09
N LEU A 151 -7.13 -12.28 -15.47
CA LEU A 151 -7.45 -10.86 -15.43
C LEU A 151 -7.22 -10.19 -16.79
N VAL A 152 -6.16 -10.57 -17.49
CA VAL A 152 -5.91 -10.15 -18.88
C VAL A 152 -7.03 -10.65 -19.79
N ALA A 153 -7.41 -11.93 -19.68
CA ALA A 153 -8.53 -12.49 -20.46
C ALA A 153 -9.86 -11.74 -20.23
N ARG A 154 -10.04 -11.12 -19.05
CA ARG A 154 -11.22 -10.31 -18.69
C ARG A 154 -11.06 -8.81 -18.97
N LYS A 155 -9.96 -8.41 -19.61
CA LYS A 155 -9.65 -7.02 -19.99
C LYS A 155 -9.65 -6.08 -18.79
N LEU A 156 -9.04 -6.50 -17.67
CA LEU A 156 -8.94 -5.66 -16.48
C LEU A 156 -8.30 -4.29 -16.83
N LEU A 157 -7.28 -4.26 -17.69
CA LEU A 157 -6.58 -3.03 -18.03
C LEU A 157 -7.51 -2.02 -18.70
N ASP A 158 -8.35 -2.47 -19.65
CA ASP A 158 -9.34 -1.62 -20.30
C ASP A 158 -10.31 -1.01 -19.28
N ARG A 159 -10.76 -1.80 -18.29
CA ARG A 159 -11.66 -1.32 -17.23
C ARG A 159 -10.99 -0.28 -16.33
N LEU A 160 -9.73 -0.51 -15.95
CA LEU A 160 -8.94 0.42 -15.15
C LEU A 160 -8.74 1.75 -15.88
N VAL A 161 -8.39 1.70 -17.17
CA VAL A 161 -8.21 2.90 -18.01
C VAL A 161 -9.53 3.64 -18.20
N ALA A 162 -10.62 2.94 -18.51
CA ALA A 162 -11.93 3.55 -18.71
C ALA A 162 -12.46 4.26 -17.45
N ARG A 163 -12.06 3.81 -16.26
CA ARG A 163 -12.39 4.45 -14.97
C ARG A 163 -11.35 5.49 -14.53
N GLY A 164 -10.35 5.76 -15.36
CA GLY A 164 -9.27 6.70 -15.09
C GLY A 164 -8.34 6.28 -13.94
N VAL A 165 -8.42 5.02 -13.48
CA VAL A 165 -7.59 4.50 -12.38
C VAL A 165 -6.14 4.50 -12.80
N THR A 166 -5.85 4.04 -14.01
CA THR A 166 -4.50 4.02 -14.59
C THR A 166 -4.54 4.49 -16.04
N ARG A 167 -3.35 4.58 -16.65
CA ARG A 167 -3.18 4.77 -18.10
C ARG A 167 -2.51 3.55 -18.69
N ARG A 168 -2.73 3.31 -19.99
CA ARG A 168 -2.00 2.29 -20.74
C ARG A 168 -0.58 2.78 -21.02
N TYR A 169 0.38 1.88 -20.86
CA TYR A 169 1.79 2.10 -21.20
C TYR A 169 2.15 1.25 -22.41
N ASP A 170 2.30 1.87 -23.58
CA ASP A 170 2.49 1.15 -24.85
C ASP A 170 3.81 0.36 -24.92
N GLU A 171 4.80 0.72 -24.08
CA GLU A 171 6.10 0.05 -23.98
C GLU A 171 6.06 -1.25 -23.16
N ARG A 172 4.95 -1.55 -22.47
CA ARG A 172 4.79 -2.74 -21.62
C ARG A 172 3.70 -3.65 -22.17
N SER A 173 3.92 -4.97 -22.10
CA SER A 173 2.85 -5.93 -22.37
C SER A 173 1.69 -5.75 -21.39
N GLU A 174 0.48 -6.13 -21.80
CA GLU A 174 -0.69 -6.09 -20.91
C GLU A 174 -0.50 -6.96 -19.67
N HIS A 175 0.10 -8.16 -19.83
CA HIS A 175 0.44 -9.04 -18.71
C HIS A 175 1.36 -8.33 -17.71
N ASN A 176 2.43 -7.67 -18.17
CA ASN A 176 3.35 -6.97 -17.27
C ASN A 176 2.68 -5.77 -16.57
N GLN A 177 1.70 -5.13 -17.21
CA GLN A 177 0.95 -4.03 -16.60
C GLN A 177 -0.03 -4.54 -15.55
N ILE A 178 -0.73 -5.64 -15.81
CA ILE A 178 -1.66 -6.26 -14.86
C ILE A 178 -0.92 -6.91 -13.69
N ASP A 179 0.17 -7.63 -13.95
CA ASP A 179 1.03 -8.20 -12.93
C ASP A 179 1.52 -7.12 -11.98
N SER A 180 2.17 -6.08 -12.50
CA SER A 180 2.62 -4.94 -11.70
C SER A 180 1.49 -4.24 -10.94
N PHE A 181 0.30 -4.12 -11.54
CA PHE A 181 -0.85 -3.51 -10.87
C PHE A 181 -1.35 -4.36 -9.68
N VAL A 182 -1.53 -5.66 -9.87
CA VAL A 182 -2.05 -6.57 -8.85
C VAL A 182 -1.00 -6.78 -7.75
N HIS A 183 0.24 -6.93 -8.16
CA HIS A 183 1.36 -7.22 -7.28
C HIS A 183 1.68 -6.03 -6.39
N ASP A 184 1.84 -4.84 -6.95
CA ASP A 184 2.23 -3.66 -6.19
C ASP A 184 1.00 -2.82 -5.78
N TRP A 185 0.35 -2.18 -6.74
CA TRP A 185 -0.60 -1.11 -6.42
C TRP A 185 -1.83 -1.60 -5.65
N LEU A 186 -2.46 -2.69 -6.08
CA LEU A 186 -3.64 -3.23 -5.41
C LEU A 186 -3.33 -3.69 -3.98
N CYS A 187 -2.23 -4.41 -3.80
CA CYS A 187 -1.82 -4.90 -2.48
C CYS A 187 -1.43 -3.76 -1.55
N THR A 188 -0.74 -2.74 -2.09
CA THR A 188 -0.31 -1.56 -1.33
C THR A 188 -1.50 -0.77 -0.80
N GLU A 189 -2.61 -0.70 -1.55
CA GLU A 189 -3.84 -0.07 -1.05
C GLU A 189 -4.45 -0.85 0.13
N PHE A 190 -4.53 -2.18 0.05
CA PHE A 190 -5.04 -2.99 1.16
C PHE A 190 -4.12 -2.94 2.38
N ALA A 191 -2.81 -2.96 2.18
CA ALA A 191 -1.84 -2.82 3.25
C ALA A 191 -1.93 -1.45 3.91
N THR A 192 -2.08 -0.38 3.12
CA THR A 192 -2.28 0.99 3.65
C THR A 192 -3.57 1.09 4.46
N MET A 193 -4.62 0.36 4.10
CA MET A 193 -5.85 0.30 4.90
C MET A 193 -5.62 -0.38 6.25
N LEU A 194 -4.87 -1.49 6.25
CA LEU A 194 -4.59 -2.29 7.44
C LEU A 194 -3.58 -1.61 8.37
N LEU A 195 -2.44 -1.19 7.81
CA LEU A 195 -1.24 -0.75 8.52
C LEU A 195 -1.07 0.78 8.57
N GLY A 196 -1.87 1.53 7.81
CA GLY A 196 -1.76 2.98 7.69
C GLY A 196 -0.79 3.43 6.59
N SER A 197 -0.85 4.72 6.22
CA SER A 197 -0.10 5.28 5.09
C SER A 197 1.41 5.44 5.30
N GLY A 198 1.89 5.18 6.51
CA GLY A 198 3.31 5.21 6.85
C GLY A 198 3.92 3.83 7.01
N TYR A 199 3.21 2.75 6.67
CA TYR A 199 3.73 1.40 6.87
C TYR A 199 5.07 1.22 6.11
N GLY A 200 6.03 0.57 6.77
CA GLY A 200 7.39 0.41 6.26
C GLY A 200 8.29 1.64 6.41
N THR A 201 7.79 2.78 6.90
CA THR A 201 8.61 3.96 7.18
C THR A 201 8.92 4.11 8.67
N GLY A 202 10.14 4.49 9.01
CA GLY A 202 10.65 4.66 10.37
C GLY A 202 11.73 3.64 10.77
N GLU A 203 12.06 3.62 12.05
CA GLU A 203 13.21 2.90 12.65
C GLU A 203 12.94 1.41 12.88
N HIS A 204 12.03 0.82 12.11
CA HIS A 204 11.54 -0.54 12.30
C HIS A 204 11.63 -1.33 11.01
N VAL A 205 12.11 -2.57 11.10
CA VAL A 205 11.94 -3.56 10.03
C VAL A 205 10.70 -4.35 10.34
N LEU A 206 9.89 -4.63 9.32
CA LEU A 206 8.66 -5.38 9.47
C LEU A 206 8.45 -6.42 8.38
N TYR A 207 7.72 -7.47 8.74
CA TYR A 207 7.14 -8.41 7.79
C TYR A 207 5.76 -8.88 8.27
N GLY A 208 4.99 -9.45 7.35
CA GLY A 208 3.75 -10.13 7.71
C GLY A 208 2.94 -10.54 6.49
N ALA A 209 1.71 -10.96 6.74
CA ALA A 209 0.74 -11.28 5.70
C ALA A 209 -0.66 -10.86 6.13
N PHE A 210 -1.54 -10.69 5.16
CA PHE A 210 -2.94 -10.43 5.40
C PHE A 210 -3.81 -11.11 4.34
N THR A 211 -5.08 -11.25 4.71
CA THR A 211 -6.13 -11.79 3.87
C THR A 211 -7.08 -10.67 3.48
N VAL A 212 -7.54 -10.69 2.23
CA VAL A 212 -8.62 -9.84 1.74
C VAL A 212 -9.79 -10.74 1.42
N ASP A 213 -10.87 -10.66 2.20
CA ASP A 213 -12.13 -11.35 1.91
C ASP A 213 -12.98 -10.44 1.01
N LEU A 214 -13.17 -10.88 -0.23
CA LEU A 214 -13.87 -10.13 -1.27
C LEU A 214 -15.40 -10.17 -1.08
N ASP A 215 -15.92 -11.18 -0.38
CA ASP A 215 -17.35 -11.31 -0.09
C ASP A 215 -17.74 -10.44 1.10
N ALA A 216 -16.93 -10.47 2.16
CA ALA A 216 -17.16 -9.71 3.39
C ALA A 216 -16.72 -8.25 3.28
N GLY A 217 -15.90 -7.92 2.27
CA GLY A 217 -15.36 -6.57 2.11
C GLY A 217 -14.37 -6.23 3.23
N THR A 218 -13.53 -7.17 3.66
CA THR A 218 -12.64 -7.02 4.81
C THR A 218 -11.19 -7.34 4.49
N VAL A 219 -10.29 -6.62 5.17
CA VAL A 219 -8.87 -6.93 5.25
C VAL A 219 -8.56 -7.35 6.69
N THR A 220 -7.98 -8.54 6.83
CA THR A 220 -7.65 -9.14 8.13
C THR A 220 -6.23 -9.65 8.11
N ASP A 221 -5.48 -9.32 9.14
CA ASP A 221 -4.10 -9.72 9.27
C ASP A 221 -3.91 -11.20 9.60
N ASP A 222 -2.75 -11.74 9.26
CA ASP A 222 -2.33 -13.09 9.60
C ASP A 222 -1.28 -13.08 10.73
N PRO A 223 -1.68 -13.34 11.99
CA PRO A 223 -0.76 -13.40 13.13
C PRO A 223 0.18 -14.61 13.10
N ALA A 224 -0.02 -15.55 12.17
CA ALA A 224 0.79 -16.74 11.99
C ALA A 224 1.64 -16.68 10.71
N ALA A 225 1.83 -15.48 10.13
CA ALA A 225 2.60 -15.31 8.91
C ALA A 225 4.05 -15.79 9.05
N ASP A 226 4.47 -16.66 8.13
CA ASP A 226 5.88 -17.05 8.00
C ASP A 226 6.78 -15.84 7.69
N PRO A 227 8.06 -15.82 8.15
CA PRO A 227 9.04 -14.79 7.84
C PRO A 227 9.53 -14.89 6.39
N VAL A 228 8.65 -14.54 5.46
CA VAL A 228 8.93 -14.48 4.02
C VAL A 228 8.99 -13.01 3.59
N THR A 229 10.17 -12.60 3.16
CA THR A 229 10.47 -11.24 2.70
C THR A 229 10.95 -11.25 1.25
N ARG A 230 10.91 -10.08 0.60
CA ARG A 230 11.43 -9.82 -0.74
C ARG A 230 12.41 -8.67 -0.78
N ASN A 231 12.20 -7.65 0.05
CA ASN A 231 12.97 -6.41 0.06
C ASN A 231 13.70 -6.19 1.38
N ALA A 232 13.24 -6.83 2.47
CA ALA A 232 13.98 -6.90 3.72
C ALA A 232 14.79 -8.21 3.79
N GLU A 233 16.04 -8.14 4.23
CA GLU A 233 16.82 -9.35 4.55
C GLU A 233 16.47 -9.82 5.96
N ILE A 234 15.95 -11.04 6.09
CA ILE A 234 15.69 -11.70 7.37
C ILE A 234 16.33 -13.08 7.34
N THR A 235 17.13 -13.37 8.37
CA THR A 235 17.77 -14.68 8.52
C THR A 235 16.84 -15.62 9.28
N ARG A 236 16.72 -16.87 8.82
CA ARG A 236 15.94 -17.91 9.53
C ARG A 236 16.72 -18.52 10.69
#